data_AF-V5IF94-F1
#
_entry.id   AF-V5IF94-F1
#
_cell.length_a   1.000
_cell.length_b   1.000
_cell.length_c   1.000
_cell.angle_alpha   90.00
_cell.angle_beta   90.00
_cell.angle_gamma   90.00
#
_symmetry.space_group_name_H-M   'P 1'
#
loop_
_entity.id
_entity.type
_entity.pdbx_description
1 polymer ?
#
loop_
_entity_poly.entity_id
_entity_poly.type
_entity_poly.pdbx_seq_one_letter_code
_entity_poly.pdbx_strand_id
1 'polypeptide(L)' 'TPGSQLELSEFKVQQMRGVTVAIHGLGLLSRVFNKVSAELTNLFEEQIKNAIERNIREAMAEQIRKL' A
#
# COMPACT_ATOMS: atom_id res chain seq x y z
N THR A 1 -25.56 -24.73 -8.17
CA THR A 1 -24.89 -25.85 -7.47
C THR A 1 -24.93 -25.55 -5.99
N PRO A 2 -25.47 -26.43 -5.14
CA PRO A 2 -25.36 -26.25 -3.69
C PRO A 2 -23.88 -26.43 -3.31
N GLY A 3 -23.27 -25.42 -2.69
CA GLY A 3 -21.93 -25.56 -2.08
C GLY A 3 -20.78 -24.72 -2.66
N SER A 4 -21.03 -23.77 -3.55
CA SER A 4 -19.97 -22.84 -3.99
C SER A 4 -19.78 -21.75 -2.92
N GLN A 5 -18.93 -22.00 -1.93
CA GLN A 5 -18.48 -20.96 -0.99
C GLN A 5 -17.86 -19.82 -1.79
N LEU A 6 -18.36 -18.59 -1.60
CA LEU A 6 -17.80 -17.41 -2.27
C LEU A 6 -16.38 -17.18 -1.73
N GLU A 7 -15.40 -17.08 -2.63
CA GLU A 7 -14.01 -16.83 -2.30
C GLU A 7 -13.47 -15.61 -3.05
N LEU A 8 -12.68 -14.80 -2.35
CA LEU A 8 -11.97 -13.68 -2.96
C LEU A 8 -10.76 -14.20 -3.75
N SER A 9 -10.88 -14.21 -5.08
CA SER A 9 -9.83 -14.70 -5.98
C SER A 9 -8.65 -13.74 -6.11
N GLU A 10 -8.89 -12.44 -6.25
CA GLU A 10 -7.84 -11.43 -6.40
C GLU A 10 -8.22 -10.11 -5.70
N PHE A 11 -7.23 -9.48 -5.07
CA PHE A 11 -7.30 -8.12 -4.57
C PHE A 11 -5.97 -7.44 -4.83
N LYS A 12 -6.00 -6.29 -5.51
CA LYS A 12 -4.82 -5.49 -5.82
C LYS A 12 -5.11 -4.01 -5.60
N VAL A 13 -4.14 -3.32 -5.04
CA VAL A 13 -4.17 -1.87 -4.85
C VAL A 13 -3.51 -1.24 -6.07
N GLN A 14 -4.21 -0.29 -6.69
CA GLN A 14 -3.65 0.49 -7.79
C GLN A 14 -2.51 1.38 -7.26
N GLN A 15 -1.62 1.78 -8.16
CA GLN A 15 -0.49 2.66 -7.84
C GLN A 15 -0.95 3.92 -7.07
N MET A 16 -0.24 4.26 -6.00
CA MET A 16 -0.61 5.39 -5.14
C MET A 16 -0.03 6.67 -5.72
N ARG A 17 -0.84 7.42 -6.47
CA ARG A 17 -0.42 8.70 -7.05
C ARG A 17 -0.46 9.83 -6.00
N GLY A 18 0.59 10.64 -5.95
CA GLY A 18 0.63 11.86 -5.13
C GLY A 18 1.06 11.65 -3.67
N VAL A 19 1.70 10.52 -3.34
CA VAL A 19 2.29 10.31 -2.01
C VAL A 19 3.45 11.27 -1.82
N THR A 20 3.44 12.04 -0.73
CA THR A 20 4.52 12.96 -0.37
C THR A 20 5.07 12.58 0.99
N VAL A 21 6.38 12.40 1.08
CA VAL A 21 7.08 12.16 2.35
C VAL A 21 7.70 13.45 2.84
N ALA A 22 7.31 13.90 4.04
CA ALA A 22 7.91 15.06 4.69
C ALA A 22 8.96 14.60 5.71
N ILE A 23 10.23 14.97 5.49
CA ILE A 23 11.35 14.65 6.39
C ILE A 23 11.85 15.92 7.04
N HIS A 24 11.75 15.99 8.37
CA HIS A 24 12.21 17.13 9.15
C HIS A 24 13.68 16.93 9.56
N GLY A 25 14.48 18.00 9.57
CA GLY A 25 15.86 17.99 10.10
C GLY A 25 17.00 17.93 9.07
N LEU A 26 16.73 17.83 7.76
CA LEU A 26 17.74 17.76 6.69
C LEU A 26 18.16 19.12 6.10
N GLY A 27 17.99 20.21 6.85
CA GLY A 27 17.94 21.60 6.37
C GLY A 27 19.14 22.19 5.61
N LEU A 28 20.26 21.46 5.41
CA LEU A 28 21.47 21.99 4.76
C LEU A 28 21.90 21.23 3.48
N LEU A 29 21.22 20.16 3.09
CA LEU A 29 21.63 19.31 1.96
C LEU A 29 20.48 19.10 0.97
N SER A 30 19.96 20.16 0.37
CA SER A 30 18.79 20.12 -0.55
C SER A 30 18.92 19.08 -1.68
N ARG A 31 20.13 18.84 -2.21
CA ARG A 31 20.35 17.78 -3.22
C ARG A 31 20.27 16.37 -2.64
N VAL A 32 20.79 16.15 -1.43
CA VAL A 32 20.68 14.85 -0.74
C VAL A 32 19.23 14.63 -0.32
N PHE A 33 18.55 15.67 0.15
CA PHE A 33 17.14 15.65 0.51
C PHE A 33 16.25 15.20 -0.65
N ASN A 34 16.42 15.76 -1.85
CA ASN A 34 15.59 15.37 -3.00
C ASN A 34 15.78 13.90 -3.37
N LYS A 35 17.04 13.41 -3.35
CA LYS A 35 17.33 12.00 -3.67
C LYS A 35 16.77 11.05 -2.61
N VAL A 36 17.03 11.35 -1.33
CA VAL A 36 16.53 10.57 -0.18
C VAL A 36 15.01 10.59 -0.12
N SER A 37 14.38 11.72 -0.39
CA SER A 37 12.91 11.84 -0.38
C SER A 37 12.27 11.03 -1.50
N ALA A 38 12.86 10.99 -2.70
CA ALA A 38 12.35 10.17 -3.79
C ALA A 38 12.51 8.67 -3.49
N GLU A 39 13.68 8.25 -3.01
CA GLU A 39 13.92 6.85 -2.60
C GLU A 39 12.99 6.41 -1.47
N LEU A 40 12.79 7.26 -0.46
CA LEU A 40 11.86 7.00 0.63
C LEU A 40 10.41 7.00 0.15
N THR A 41 10.01 7.91 -0.73
CA THR A 41 8.64 7.93 -1.28
C THR A 41 8.33 6.62 -1.99
N ASN A 42 9.25 6.11 -2.82
CA ASN A 42 9.07 4.83 -3.50
C ASN A 42 8.99 3.66 -2.51
N LEU A 43 9.89 3.63 -1.52
CA LEU A 43 9.88 2.59 -0.49
C LEU A 43 8.57 2.65 0.33
N PHE A 44 8.13 3.84 0.71
CA PHE A 44 6.88 4.04 1.44
C PHE A 44 5.67 3.63 0.61
N GLU A 45 5.62 3.99 -0.68
CA GLU A 45 4.55 3.57 -1.59
C GLU A 45 4.45 2.05 -1.66
N GLU A 46 5.57 1.34 -1.88
CA GLU A 46 5.58 -0.12 -1.93
C GLU A 46 5.15 -0.75 -0.60
N GLN A 47 5.70 -0.28 0.51
CA GLN A 47 5.39 -0.83 1.84
C GLN A 47 3.93 -0.59 2.24
N ILE A 48 3.40 0.62 2.00
CA ILE A 48 2.01 0.95 2.28
C ILE A 48 1.09 0.14 1.36
N LYS A 49 1.39 0.07 0.06
CA LYS A 49 0.62 -0.73 -0.89
C LYS A 49 0.54 -2.19 -0.44
N ASN A 50 1.67 -2.80 -0.11
CA ASN A 50 1.71 -4.20 0.34
C ASN A 50 0.92 -4.41 1.64
N ALA A 51 1.03 -3.47 2.59
CA ALA A 51 0.29 -3.53 3.84
C ALA A 51 -1.22 -3.41 3.63
N ILE A 52 -1.67 -2.49 2.77
CA ILE A 52 -3.08 -2.33 2.39
C ILE A 52 -3.57 -3.58 1.67
N GLU A 53 -2.80 -4.08 0.67
CA GLU A 53 -3.14 -5.29 -0.07
C GLU A 53 -3.36 -6.47 0.87
N ARG A 54 -2.47 -6.70 1.83
CA ARG A 54 -2.63 -7.78 2.80
C ARG A 54 -3.84 -7.57 3.70
N ASN A 55 -3.88 -6.47 4.44
CA ASN A 55 -4.84 -6.26 5.52
C ASN A 55 -6.28 -6.10 4.97
N ILE A 56 -6.45 -5.37 3.87
CA ILE A 56 -7.78 -5.20 3.26
C ILE A 56 -8.23 -6.49 2.57
N ARG A 57 -7.34 -7.20 1.87
CA ARG A 57 -7.69 -8.50 1.26
C ARG A 57 -8.18 -9.48 2.31
N GLU A 58 -7.49 -9.59 3.45
CA GLU A 58 -7.89 -10.46 4.56
C GLU A 58 -9.28 -10.08 5.08
N ALA A 59 -9.52 -8.80 5.34
CA ALA A 59 -10.81 -8.31 5.80
C ALA A 59 -11.94 -8.57 4.78
N MET A 60 -11.68 -8.35 3.49
CA MET A 60 -12.64 -8.58 2.42
C MET A 60 -12.93 -10.07 2.23
N ALA A 61 -11.91 -10.93 2.25
CA ALA A 61 -12.09 -12.37 2.15
C ALA A 61 -12.95 -12.90 3.29
N GLU A 62 -12.75 -12.40 4.50
CA GLU A 62 -13.55 -12.74 5.67
C GLU A 62 -15.01 -12.29 5.55
N GLN A 63 -15.27 -11.10 4.98
CA GLN A 63 -16.63 -10.66 4.71
C GLN A 63 -17.32 -11.49 3.62
N ILE A 64 -16.61 -11.80 2.52
CA ILE A 64 -17.15 -12.58 1.41
C ILE A 64 -17.53 -14.00 1.86
N ARG A 65 -16.74 -14.62 2.73
CA ARG A 65 -17.06 -15.95 3.30
C ARG A 65 -18.32 -15.99 4.16
N LYS A 66 -18.75 -14.83 4.68
CA LYS A 66 -19.96 -14.71 5.51
C LYS A 66 -21.23 -14.45 4.71
N LEU A 67 -21.10 -14.16 3.41
CA LEU A 67 -22.22 -14.01 2.47
C LEU A 67 -22.68 -15.38 1.96
#